data_AF-A0A927NXW3-F1
#
_entry.id   AF-A0A927NXW3-F1
#
_cell.length_a   1.000
_cell.length_b   1.000
_cell.length_c   1.000
_cell.angle_alpha   90.00
_cell.angle_beta   90.00
_cell.angle_gamma   90.00
#
_symmetry.space_group_name_H-M   'P 1'
#
loop_
_entity.id
_entity.type
_entity.pdbx_description
1 polymer ?
#
loop_
_entity_poly.entity_id
_entity_poly.type
_entity_poly.pdbx_seq_one_letter_code
_entity_poly.pdbx_strand_id
1 'polypeptide(L)'
;MAALKLLILHTPTECMVQINGSAAGETENGYITLTLFSGRFMLSLIPIENDEAHIFLPLYRMIDLREIPKNSPELTFYHFGSDTLYLEAKPPHINRDTTPYIIASREIRNRQANACLYYDRGTNFIIEDNLRRILFSYPLPILPQEAEIQTHHFSGLQLLSCHMKTEEQEYLLLLSLSGEYQALFFGKILRFEIEQTNFCVYEDIRDPMGMCICRRFYPINGSFREESTEYTSYIFKERTLAALSESLLLSVQHRAESYALSLLSPSLRNDIDFSALCSFFGQFDRIIDLFSGETGAHLIYLLYEEEKVIRRFRFRGYDMIEDIDED
;
A
#
# COMPACT_ATOMS: atom_id res chain seq x y z
N MET A 1 -11.54 -54.21 -33.78
CA MET A 1 -10.25 -53.64 -33.33
C MET A 1 -10.52 -52.22 -32.85
N ALA A 2 -10.01 -51.82 -31.68
CA ALA A 2 -10.10 -50.43 -31.26
C ALA A 2 -9.23 -49.58 -32.19
N ALA A 3 -9.84 -48.60 -32.87
CA ALA A 3 -9.10 -47.72 -33.75
C ALA A 3 -8.26 -46.74 -32.90
N LEU A 4 -7.01 -46.55 -33.26
CA LEU A 4 -6.13 -45.56 -32.65
C LEU A 4 -6.50 -44.18 -33.22
N LYS A 5 -6.64 -43.17 -32.37
CA LYS A 5 -6.93 -41.78 -32.76
C LYS A 5 -5.77 -40.88 -32.32
N LEU A 6 -5.35 -40.00 -33.21
CA LEU A 6 -4.47 -38.89 -32.90
C LEU A 6 -5.32 -37.74 -32.37
N LEU A 7 -5.09 -37.34 -31.12
CA LEU A 7 -5.70 -36.17 -30.50
C LEU A 7 -4.68 -35.03 -30.50
N ILE A 8 -5.00 -33.94 -31.17
CA ILE A 8 -4.28 -32.67 -31.06
C ILE A 8 -5.10 -31.80 -30.11
N LEU A 9 -4.58 -31.54 -28.93
CA LEU A 9 -5.25 -30.74 -27.92
C LEU A 9 -4.60 -29.37 -27.86
N HIS A 10 -5.40 -28.32 -27.93
CA HIS A 10 -4.98 -26.93 -27.83
C HIS A 10 -5.72 -26.23 -26.69
N THR A 11 -5.02 -25.39 -25.93
CA THR A 11 -5.58 -24.61 -24.82
C THR A 11 -4.92 -23.23 -24.77
N PRO A 12 -5.64 -22.20 -24.27
CA PRO A 12 -5.11 -20.84 -24.18
C PRO A 12 -4.01 -20.67 -23.13
N THR A 13 -3.82 -21.65 -22.23
CA THR A 13 -2.77 -21.63 -21.20
C THR A 13 -2.01 -22.96 -21.16
N GLU A 14 -0.81 -22.96 -20.61
CA GLU A 14 -0.08 -24.20 -20.37
C GLU A 14 -0.78 -25.03 -19.28
N CYS A 15 -0.99 -26.31 -19.58
CA CYS A 15 -1.70 -27.25 -18.74
C CYS A 15 -0.93 -28.57 -18.65
N MET A 16 -0.90 -29.16 -17.46
CA MET A 16 -0.67 -30.58 -17.27
C MET A 16 -1.92 -31.34 -17.72
N VAL A 17 -1.75 -32.23 -18.70
CA VAL A 17 -2.81 -33.06 -19.26
C VAL A 17 -2.77 -34.44 -18.61
N GLN A 18 -3.93 -34.88 -18.12
CA GLN A 18 -4.09 -36.24 -17.62
C GLN A 18 -5.21 -36.96 -18.37
N ILE A 19 -4.99 -38.25 -18.61
CA ILE A 19 -5.97 -39.16 -19.19
C ILE A 19 -6.25 -40.25 -18.17
N ASN A 20 -7.51 -40.37 -17.74
CA ASN A 20 -7.94 -41.30 -16.69
C ASN A 20 -7.11 -41.18 -15.40
N GLY A 21 -6.74 -39.94 -15.04
CA GLY A 21 -5.95 -39.62 -13.85
C GLY A 21 -4.45 -39.89 -13.96
N SER A 22 -3.97 -40.40 -15.09
CA SER A 22 -2.53 -40.59 -15.35
C SER A 22 -1.98 -39.42 -16.16
N ALA A 23 -0.80 -38.91 -15.82
CA ALA A 23 -0.14 -37.86 -16.58
C ALA A 23 0.13 -38.32 -18.02
N ALA A 24 -0.37 -37.54 -18.98
CA ALA A 24 -0.20 -37.78 -20.42
C ALA A 24 0.83 -36.82 -21.04
N GLY A 25 1.10 -35.68 -20.39
CA GLY A 25 2.11 -34.70 -20.77
C GLY A 25 1.68 -33.28 -20.43
N GLU A 26 2.45 -32.29 -20.87
CA GLU A 26 2.18 -30.87 -20.70
C GLU A 26 1.95 -30.21 -22.07
N THR A 27 1.10 -29.18 -22.12
CA THR A 27 0.89 -28.41 -23.34
C THR A 27 1.96 -27.33 -23.48
N GLU A 28 3.04 -27.62 -24.19
CA GLU A 28 4.06 -26.62 -24.54
C GLU A 28 3.49 -25.61 -25.55
N ASN A 29 3.57 -24.31 -25.27
CA ASN A 29 2.97 -23.26 -26.12
C ASN A 29 1.47 -23.49 -26.39
N GLY A 30 0.76 -24.05 -25.41
CA GLY A 30 -0.68 -24.24 -25.48
C GLY A 30 -1.14 -25.41 -26.36
N TYR A 31 -0.28 -26.33 -26.81
CA TYR A 31 -0.74 -27.55 -27.47
C TYR A 31 0.01 -28.82 -27.05
N ILE A 32 -0.67 -29.98 -27.20
CA ILE A 32 -0.07 -31.30 -27.05
C ILE A 32 -0.68 -32.26 -28.08
N THR A 33 0.11 -33.22 -28.53
CA THR A 33 -0.38 -34.31 -29.38
C THR A 33 -0.33 -35.62 -28.62
N LEU A 34 -1.46 -36.32 -28.55
CA LEU A 34 -1.64 -37.56 -27.81
C LEU A 34 -2.17 -38.65 -28.72
N THR A 35 -1.80 -39.89 -28.42
CA THR A 35 -2.35 -41.07 -29.10
C THR A 35 -3.30 -41.79 -28.15
N LEU A 36 -4.56 -41.95 -28.54
CA LEU A 36 -5.61 -42.52 -27.70
C LEU A 36 -6.34 -43.66 -28.42
N PHE A 37 -6.81 -44.65 -27.67
CA PHE A 37 -7.71 -45.66 -28.22
C PHE A 37 -9.12 -45.10 -28.36
N SER A 38 -9.84 -45.49 -29.41
CA SER A 38 -11.26 -45.15 -29.55
C SER A 38 -12.04 -45.73 -28.36
N GLY A 39 -12.68 -44.86 -27.59
CA GLY A 39 -13.35 -45.25 -26.36
C GLY A 39 -13.73 -44.04 -25.53
N ARG A 40 -14.10 -44.31 -24.28
CA ARG A 40 -14.43 -43.30 -23.29
C ARG A 40 -13.25 -43.08 -22.35
N PHE A 41 -12.90 -41.82 -22.11
CA PHE A 41 -11.83 -41.46 -21.17
C PHE A 41 -12.15 -40.16 -20.45
N MET A 42 -11.56 -39.99 -19.26
CA MET A 42 -11.55 -38.73 -18.55
C MET A 42 -10.36 -37.91 -19.02
N LEU A 43 -10.62 -36.72 -19.54
CA LEU A 43 -9.63 -35.68 -19.78
C LEU A 43 -9.59 -34.75 -18.57
N SER A 44 -8.41 -34.56 -17.99
CA SER A 44 -8.14 -33.52 -17.02
C SER A 44 -7.12 -32.54 -17.59
N LEU A 45 -7.43 -31.25 -17.57
CA LEU A 45 -6.49 -30.17 -17.84
C LEU A 45 -6.27 -29.41 -16.54
N ILE A 46 -5.05 -29.42 -16.04
CA ILE A 46 -4.65 -28.72 -14.83
C ILE A 46 -3.73 -27.58 -15.27
N PRO A 47 -4.22 -26.32 -15.27
CA PRO A 47 -3.38 -25.17 -15.60
C PRO A 47 -2.13 -25.15 -14.72
N ILE A 48 -0.96 -25.03 -15.36
CA ILE A 48 0.34 -24.90 -14.68
C ILE A 48 0.79 -23.44 -14.67
N GLU A 49 0.28 -22.63 -15.59
CA GLU A 49 0.50 -21.19 -15.66
C GLU A 49 -0.81 -20.41 -15.68
N ASN A 50 -0.75 -19.18 -15.17
CA ASN A 50 -1.83 -18.20 -15.22
C ASN A 50 -1.33 -16.96 -15.96
N ASP A 51 -2.19 -16.33 -16.73
CA ASP A 51 -1.85 -15.05 -17.37
C ASP A 51 -1.98 -13.88 -16.37
N GLU A 52 -1.67 -12.66 -16.82
CA GLU A 52 -1.72 -11.48 -15.96
C GLU A 52 -3.14 -11.16 -15.46
N ALA A 53 -4.16 -11.43 -16.26
CA ALA A 53 -5.54 -11.01 -16.04
C ALA A 53 -6.46 -12.12 -15.46
N HIS A 54 -6.09 -13.38 -15.64
CA HIS A 54 -6.94 -14.53 -15.38
C HIS A 54 -6.22 -15.61 -14.60
N ILE A 55 -6.94 -16.20 -13.64
CA ILE A 55 -6.57 -17.46 -13.02
C ILE A 55 -7.40 -18.56 -13.68
N PHE A 56 -6.75 -19.44 -14.44
CA PHE A 56 -7.39 -20.58 -15.06
C PHE A 56 -7.63 -21.68 -14.02
N LEU A 57 -8.83 -22.26 -14.07
CA LEU A 57 -9.26 -23.32 -13.18
C LEU A 57 -9.14 -24.68 -13.90
N PRO A 58 -8.92 -25.78 -13.15
CA PRO A 58 -8.88 -27.11 -13.72
C PRO A 58 -10.16 -27.48 -14.49
N LEU A 59 -10.01 -28.07 -15.67
CA LEU A 59 -11.12 -28.58 -16.49
C LEU A 59 -11.10 -30.11 -16.49
N TYR A 60 -12.22 -30.71 -16.05
CA TYR A 60 -12.43 -32.16 -16.08
C TYR A 60 -13.61 -32.50 -16.97
N ARG A 61 -13.38 -33.31 -18.00
CA ARG A 61 -14.44 -33.71 -18.95
C ARG A 61 -14.30 -35.17 -19.34
N MET A 62 -15.43 -35.84 -19.34
CA MET A 62 -15.55 -37.18 -19.89
C MET A 62 -15.79 -37.09 -21.39
N ILE A 63 -14.92 -37.69 -22.18
CA ILE A 63 -15.00 -37.68 -23.65
C ILE A 63 -15.27 -39.10 -24.12
N ASP A 64 -16.22 -39.25 -25.03
CA ASP A 64 -16.54 -40.53 -25.67
C ASP A 64 -16.27 -40.43 -27.18
N LEU A 65 -15.20 -41.08 -27.64
CA LEU A 65 -14.81 -41.10 -29.05
C LEU A 65 -15.49 -42.21 -29.86
N ARG A 66 -16.42 -42.96 -29.26
CA ARG A 66 -17.25 -43.94 -29.99
C ARG A 66 -18.30 -43.24 -30.84
N GLU A 67 -18.67 -42.01 -30.46
CA GLU A 67 -19.58 -41.12 -31.17
C GLU A 67 -18.85 -39.82 -31.54
N ILE A 68 -19.46 -39.00 -32.40
CA ILE A 68 -18.95 -37.65 -32.67
C ILE A 68 -19.19 -36.82 -31.39
N PRO A 69 -18.15 -36.35 -30.70
CA PRO A 69 -18.32 -35.56 -29.49
C PRO A 69 -19.04 -34.25 -29.81
N LYS A 70 -19.95 -33.83 -28.93
CA LYS A 70 -20.64 -32.55 -29.07
C LYS A 70 -19.76 -31.44 -28.51
N ASN A 71 -19.78 -30.29 -29.19
CA ASN A 71 -19.16 -29.08 -28.68
C ASN A 71 -19.87 -28.61 -27.40
N SER A 72 -19.09 -28.06 -26.47
CA SER A 72 -19.54 -27.34 -25.29
C SER A 72 -18.83 -25.98 -25.23
N PRO A 73 -19.26 -25.06 -24.35
CA PRO A 73 -18.56 -23.78 -24.16
C PRO A 73 -17.06 -23.95 -23.87
N GLU A 74 -16.68 -25.02 -23.18
CA GLU A 74 -15.31 -25.29 -22.76
C GLU A 74 -14.54 -26.22 -23.71
N LEU A 75 -15.20 -26.97 -24.59
CA LEU A 75 -14.55 -27.93 -25.50
C LEU A 75 -15.14 -27.83 -26.90
N THR A 76 -14.30 -27.56 -27.89
CA THR A 76 -14.67 -27.56 -29.31
C THR A 76 -13.90 -28.64 -30.06
N PHE A 77 -14.62 -29.50 -30.77
CA PHE A 77 -14.07 -30.65 -31.48
C PHE A 77 -14.08 -30.41 -32.99
N TYR A 78 -12.96 -30.68 -33.65
CA TYR A 78 -12.82 -30.62 -35.11
C TYR A 78 -12.24 -31.96 -35.60
N HIS A 79 -12.91 -32.58 -36.56
CA HIS A 79 -12.51 -33.87 -37.10
C HIS A 79 -11.78 -33.70 -38.42
N PHE A 80 -10.57 -34.26 -38.50
CA PHE A 80 -9.75 -34.27 -39.71
C PHE A 80 -9.61 -35.73 -40.18
N GLY A 81 -10.52 -36.14 -41.07
CA GLY A 81 -10.60 -37.54 -41.52
C GLY A 81 -11.10 -38.49 -40.42
N SER A 82 -10.76 -39.77 -40.53
CA SER A 82 -11.24 -40.81 -39.59
C SER A 82 -10.44 -40.86 -38.29
N ASP A 83 -9.16 -40.51 -38.32
CA ASP A 83 -8.20 -40.89 -37.27
C ASP A 83 -7.62 -39.70 -36.52
N THR A 84 -7.84 -38.46 -36.99
CA THR A 84 -7.33 -37.25 -36.33
C THR A 84 -8.47 -36.41 -35.77
N LEU A 85 -8.36 -36.08 -34.49
CA LEU A 85 -9.26 -35.20 -33.76
C LEU A 85 -8.46 -34.02 -33.23
N TYR A 86 -8.91 -32.81 -33.53
CA TYR A 86 -8.42 -31.60 -32.90
C TYR A 86 -9.43 -31.16 -31.84
N LEU A 87 -8.94 -30.89 -30.64
CA LEU A 87 -9.71 -30.45 -29.49
C LEU A 87 -9.19 -29.10 -29.02
N GLU A 88 -10.01 -28.08 -29.16
CA GLU A 88 -9.78 -26.78 -28.55
C GLU A 88 -10.46 -26.79 -27.18
N ALA A 89 -9.66 -26.73 -26.11
CA ALA A 89 -10.13 -26.66 -24.74
C ALA A 89 -9.96 -25.25 -24.18
N LYS A 90 -11.01 -24.74 -23.54
CA LYS A 90 -11.06 -23.44 -22.87
C LYS A 90 -11.35 -23.69 -21.40
N PRO A 91 -10.31 -23.88 -20.57
CA PRO A 91 -10.51 -24.02 -19.14
C PRO A 91 -11.29 -22.81 -18.59
N PRO A 92 -12.21 -23.02 -17.64
CA PRO A 92 -12.87 -21.90 -16.97
C PRO A 92 -11.83 -21.04 -16.27
N HIS A 93 -12.10 -19.75 -16.14
CA HIS A 93 -11.18 -18.82 -15.50
C HIS A 93 -11.94 -17.81 -14.63
N ILE A 94 -11.21 -17.18 -13.72
CA ILE A 94 -11.67 -16.07 -12.90
C ILE A 94 -10.74 -14.88 -13.11
N ASN A 95 -11.32 -13.68 -13.14
CA ASN A 95 -10.55 -12.45 -13.26
C ASN A 95 -9.73 -12.25 -11.99
N ARG A 96 -8.44 -12.00 -12.13
CA ARG A 96 -7.50 -11.88 -11.02
C ARG A 96 -7.91 -10.79 -10.03
N ASP A 97 -8.47 -9.69 -10.54
CA ASP A 97 -9.00 -8.55 -9.77
C ASP A 97 -10.13 -8.91 -8.79
N THR A 98 -10.76 -10.08 -8.98
CA THR A 98 -11.88 -10.57 -8.16
C THR A 98 -11.48 -11.69 -7.21
N THR A 99 -10.21 -12.11 -7.24
CA THR A 99 -9.74 -13.22 -6.42
C THR A 99 -9.18 -12.74 -5.08
N PRO A 100 -9.45 -13.45 -3.96
CA PRO A 100 -8.79 -13.13 -2.71
C PRO A 100 -7.29 -13.36 -2.80
N TYR A 101 -6.50 -12.41 -2.30
CA TYR A 101 -5.05 -12.52 -2.27
C TYR A 101 -4.46 -11.91 -1.01
N ILE A 102 -3.30 -12.42 -0.60
CA ILE A 102 -2.54 -11.90 0.53
C ILE A 102 -1.67 -10.74 0.03
N ILE A 103 -1.77 -9.59 0.71
CA ILE A 103 -0.97 -8.40 0.45
C ILE A 103 0.33 -8.48 1.24
N ALA A 104 0.24 -8.81 2.54
CA ALA A 104 1.39 -8.96 3.42
C ALA A 104 1.11 -9.97 4.53
N SER A 105 2.13 -10.68 5.00
CA SER A 105 2.01 -11.61 6.12
C SER A 105 3.24 -11.61 7.02
N ARG A 106 3.05 -11.84 8.32
CA ARG A 106 4.13 -11.89 9.30
C ARG A 106 3.83 -12.88 10.42
N GLU A 107 4.73 -13.83 10.61
CA GLU A 107 4.70 -14.72 11.76
C GLU A 107 5.04 -13.96 13.05
N ILE A 108 4.21 -14.13 14.08
CA ILE A 108 4.39 -13.62 15.44
C ILE A 108 4.91 -14.77 16.31
N ARG A 109 6.22 -15.04 16.24
CA ARG A 109 6.87 -16.23 16.82
C ARG A 109 6.54 -16.48 18.29
N ASN A 110 6.54 -15.44 19.12
CA ASN A 110 6.31 -15.56 20.57
C ASN A 110 4.86 -15.96 20.91
N ARG A 111 3.93 -15.84 19.97
CA ARG A 111 2.51 -16.15 20.17
C ARG A 111 2.01 -17.33 19.33
N GLN A 112 2.85 -17.92 18.48
CA GLN A 112 2.40 -18.99 17.57
C GLN A 112 1.16 -18.54 16.77
N ALA A 113 1.26 -17.33 16.23
CA ALA A 113 0.20 -16.67 15.48
C ALA A 113 0.78 -16.04 14.21
N ASN A 114 -0.08 -15.79 13.23
CA ASN A 114 0.28 -15.16 11.97
C ASN A 114 -0.59 -13.91 11.78
N ALA A 115 0.04 -12.78 11.48
CA ALA A 115 -0.65 -11.58 11.05
C ALA A 115 -0.72 -11.56 9.52
N CYS A 116 -1.89 -11.25 8.98
CA CYS A 116 -2.11 -11.25 7.54
C CYS A 116 -2.95 -10.04 7.14
N LEU A 117 -2.48 -9.32 6.13
CA LEU A 117 -3.25 -8.34 5.39
C LEU A 117 -3.64 -8.97 4.06
N TYR A 118 -4.94 -9.06 3.77
CA TYR A 118 -5.43 -9.68 2.55
C TYR A 118 -6.62 -8.90 1.97
N TYR A 119 -6.84 -9.09 0.68
CA TYR A 119 -8.01 -8.63 -0.03
C TYR A 119 -8.93 -9.82 -0.32
N ASP A 120 -10.24 -9.61 -0.17
CA ASP A 120 -11.31 -10.49 -0.66
C ASP A 120 -12.44 -9.59 -1.20
N ARG A 121 -13.49 -9.34 -0.43
CA ARG A 121 -14.54 -8.35 -0.75
C ARG A 121 -14.21 -6.93 -0.28
N GLY A 122 -13.00 -6.77 0.25
CA GLY A 122 -12.48 -5.61 0.92
C GLY A 122 -11.17 -5.98 1.59
N THR A 123 -10.40 -4.98 1.98
CA THR A 123 -9.13 -5.18 2.65
C THR A 123 -9.35 -5.50 4.11
N ASN A 124 -8.72 -6.55 4.60
CA ASN A 124 -8.85 -6.98 5.98
C ASN A 124 -7.47 -7.28 6.56
N PHE A 125 -7.27 -6.83 7.79
CA PHE A 125 -6.15 -7.24 8.61
C PHE A 125 -6.62 -8.26 9.63
N ILE A 126 -5.99 -9.42 9.70
CA ILE A 126 -6.31 -10.47 10.67
C ILE A 126 -5.08 -10.93 11.42
N ILE A 127 -5.31 -11.51 12.60
CA ILE A 127 -4.34 -12.35 13.29
C ILE A 127 -4.99 -13.71 13.52
N GLU A 128 -4.31 -14.77 13.10
CA GLU A 128 -4.76 -16.15 13.25
C GLU A 128 -3.79 -16.97 14.12
N ASP A 129 -4.29 -17.97 14.85
CA ASP A 129 -3.45 -18.95 15.54
C ASP A 129 -2.86 -19.98 14.55
N ASN A 130 -1.96 -20.84 15.01
CA ASN A 130 -1.40 -21.94 14.22
C ASN A 130 -2.45 -22.95 13.67
N LEU A 131 -3.67 -22.94 14.20
CA LEU A 131 -4.80 -23.76 13.73
C LEU A 131 -5.72 -22.98 12.78
N ARG A 132 -5.29 -21.79 12.32
CA ARG A 132 -6.01 -20.87 11.43
C ARG A 132 -7.33 -20.35 12.02
N ARG A 133 -7.44 -20.29 13.35
CA ARG A 133 -8.55 -19.62 14.01
C ARG A 133 -8.25 -18.14 14.12
N ILE A 134 -9.17 -17.32 13.64
CA ILE A 134 -9.06 -15.86 13.72
C ILE A 134 -9.14 -15.43 15.18
N LEU A 135 -8.05 -14.86 15.68
CA LEU A 135 -7.94 -14.27 17.02
C LEU A 135 -8.32 -12.79 17.02
N PHE A 136 -8.09 -12.11 15.90
CA PHE A 136 -8.37 -10.69 15.71
C PHE A 136 -8.67 -10.40 14.25
N SER A 137 -9.59 -9.47 14.01
CA SER A 137 -9.92 -8.98 12.67
C SER A 137 -10.19 -7.48 12.71
N TYR A 138 -9.68 -6.76 11.71
CA TYR A 138 -9.86 -5.34 11.53
C TYR A 138 -10.06 -5.03 10.04
N PRO A 139 -11.30 -4.73 9.61
CA PRO A 139 -11.56 -4.33 8.23
C PRO A 139 -10.97 -2.95 7.98
N LEU A 140 -10.35 -2.77 6.81
CA LEU A 140 -9.66 -1.54 6.44
C LEU A 140 -10.39 -0.84 5.28
N PRO A 141 -10.65 0.47 5.36
CA PRO A 141 -11.35 1.23 4.33
C PRO A 141 -10.43 1.64 3.16
N ILE A 142 -9.34 0.92 2.93
CA ILE A 142 -8.30 1.23 1.94
C ILE A 142 -7.82 -0.03 1.24
N LEU A 143 -7.40 0.06 -0.02
CA LEU A 143 -6.70 -1.01 -0.73
C LEU A 143 -5.24 -0.60 -0.95
N PRO A 144 -4.29 -1.11 -0.15
CA PRO A 144 -2.89 -0.78 -0.33
C PRO A 144 -2.28 -1.53 -1.52
N GLN A 145 -1.36 -0.85 -2.21
CA GLN A 145 -0.51 -1.45 -3.25
C GLN A 145 0.67 -2.20 -2.62
N GLU A 146 1.20 -1.66 -1.54
CA GLU A 146 2.28 -2.25 -0.76
C GLU A 146 1.93 -2.23 0.72
N ALA A 147 2.34 -3.27 1.45
CA ALA A 147 2.23 -3.29 2.89
C ALA A 147 3.39 -4.05 3.53
N GLU A 148 3.81 -3.57 4.70
CA GLU A 148 4.82 -4.21 5.52
C GLU A 148 4.28 -4.42 6.95
N ILE A 149 4.44 -5.63 7.48
CA ILE A 149 4.04 -5.96 8.84
C ILE A 149 5.29 -6.23 9.68
N GLN A 150 5.46 -5.46 10.74
CA GLN A 150 6.59 -5.56 11.67
C GLN A 150 6.11 -5.75 13.10
N THR A 151 6.94 -6.41 13.90
CA THR A 151 6.71 -6.62 15.34
C THR A 151 7.78 -5.88 16.12
N HIS A 152 7.36 -5.11 17.12
CA HIS A 152 8.22 -4.28 17.96
C HIS A 152 8.09 -4.70 19.43
N HIS A 153 9.17 -4.55 20.18
CA HIS A 153 9.24 -4.95 21.59
C HIS A 153 9.68 -3.77 22.46
N PHE A 154 8.88 -3.42 23.46
CA PHE A 154 9.20 -2.36 24.42
C PHE A 154 8.94 -2.84 25.84
N SER A 155 9.96 -2.85 26.69
CA SER A 155 9.82 -3.20 28.11
C SER A 155 9.05 -4.52 28.36
N GLY A 156 9.27 -5.52 27.50
CA GLY A 156 8.61 -6.83 27.56
C GLY A 156 7.21 -6.90 26.92
N LEU A 157 6.67 -5.78 26.46
CA LEU A 157 5.41 -5.69 25.72
C LEU A 157 5.66 -5.78 24.21
N GLN A 158 4.66 -6.26 23.46
CA GLN A 158 4.74 -6.40 22.00
C GLN A 158 3.73 -5.50 21.29
N LEU A 159 4.20 -4.78 20.28
CA LEU A 159 3.41 -4.05 19.30
C LEU A 159 3.54 -4.70 17.93
N LEU A 160 2.48 -4.59 17.14
CA LEU A 160 2.51 -4.92 15.73
C LEU A 160 2.16 -3.65 14.94
N SER A 161 2.99 -3.32 13.95
CA SER A 161 2.72 -2.25 13.00
C SER A 161 2.46 -2.86 11.63
N CYS A 162 1.39 -2.43 10.97
CA CYS A 162 1.17 -2.67 9.56
C CYS A 162 1.22 -1.31 8.84
N HIS A 163 2.33 -1.07 8.15
CA HIS A 163 2.53 0.12 7.32
C HIS A 163 2.04 -0.19 5.91
N MET A 164 1.21 0.69 5.35
CA MET A 164 0.48 0.47 4.12
C MET A 164 0.65 1.67 3.21
N LYS A 165 0.95 1.45 1.94
CA LYS A 165 1.09 2.49 0.93
C LYS A 165 0.01 2.37 -0.14
N THR A 166 -0.60 3.51 -0.45
CA THR A 166 -1.49 3.72 -1.60
C THR A 166 -0.81 4.68 -2.56
N GLU A 167 -1.38 4.92 -3.75
CA GLU A 167 -0.79 5.83 -4.74
C GLU A 167 -0.55 7.25 -4.21
N GLU A 168 -1.42 7.74 -3.32
CA GLU A 168 -1.38 9.12 -2.83
C GLU A 168 -0.83 9.26 -1.41
N GLN A 169 -0.98 8.23 -0.58
CA GLN A 169 -0.91 8.34 0.88
C GLN A 169 -0.38 7.07 1.55
N GLU A 170 0.21 7.28 2.72
CA GLU A 170 0.62 6.20 3.61
C GLU A 170 -0.32 6.10 4.83
N TYR A 171 -0.52 4.87 5.29
CA TYR A 171 -1.39 4.53 6.41
C TYR A 171 -0.65 3.61 7.38
N LEU A 172 -1.02 3.69 8.65
CA LEU A 172 -0.49 2.83 9.68
C LEU A 172 -1.64 2.23 10.49
N LEU A 173 -1.62 0.92 10.65
CA LEU A 173 -2.37 0.22 11.69
C LEU A 173 -1.40 -0.21 12.79
N LEU A 174 -1.64 0.27 14.01
CA LEU A 174 -0.87 -0.10 15.20
C LEU A 174 -1.73 -0.94 16.14
N LEU A 175 -1.20 -2.10 16.55
CA LEU A 175 -1.91 -3.09 17.34
C LEU A 175 -1.11 -3.46 18.59
N SER A 176 -1.76 -3.45 19.74
CA SER A 176 -1.23 -4.05 20.96
C SER A 176 -1.33 -5.58 20.88
N LEU A 177 -0.21 -6.25 21.09
CA LEU A 177 -0.14 -7.69 21.33
C LEU A 177 0.10 -8.00 22.81
N SER A 178 -0.17 -7.07 23.72
CA SER A 178 -0.05 -7.28 25.17
C SER A 178 -1.44 -7.42 25.78
N GLY A 179 -1.76 -8.62 26.30
CA GLY A 179 -3.12 -8.98 26.71
C GLY A 179 -4.00 -9.35 25.51
N GLU A 180 -5.21 -8.79 25.46
CA GLU A 180 -6.15 -8.90 24.33
C GLU A 180 -5.65 -8.08 23.12
N TYR A 181 -5.93 -8.58 21.92
CA TYR A 181 -5.58 -7.87 20.69
C TYR A 181 -6.42 -6.60 20.58
N GLN A 182 -5.76 -5.44 20.52
CA GLN A 182 -6.42 -4.15 20.45
C GLN A 182 -5.78 -3.27 19.39
N ALA A 183 -6.58 -2.72 18.48
CA ALA A 183 -6.16 -1.64 17.59
C ALA A 183 -5.99 -0.36 18.41
N LEU A 184 -4.76 0.15 18.44
CA LEU A 184 -4.41 1.39 19.13
C LEU A 184 -4.53 2.59 18.21
N PHE A 185 -4.21 2.40 16.93
CA PHE A 185 -4.23 3.45 15.94
C PHE A 185 -4.54 2.87 14.55
N PHE A 186 -5.38 3.57 13.79
CA PHE A 186 -5.48 3.40 12.36
C PHE A 186 -5.72 4.77 11.73
N GLY A 187 -4.86 5.17 10.80
CA GLY A 187 -4.98 6.48 10.18
C GLY A 187 -3.92 6.74 9.10
N LYS A 188 -4.12 7.86 8.41
CA LYS A 188 -3.14 8.42 7.48
C LYS A 188 -1.95 8.94 8.28
N ILE A 189 -0.75 8.64 7.82
CA ILE A 189 0.46 9.09 8.48
C ILE A 189 1.35 9.86 7.52
N LEU A 190 2.09 10.82 8.07
CA LEU A 190 3.26 11.40 7.41
C LEU A 190 4.47 10.48 7.59
N ARG A 191 4.60 9.91 8.79
CA ARG A 191 5.62 8.93 9.16
C ARG A 191 5.30 8.37 10.55
N PHE A 192 6.12 7.42 10.99
CA PHE A 192 6.21 7.01 12.38
C PHE A 192 7.69 6.89 12.79
N GLU A 193 7.95 6.97 14.08
CA GLU A 193 9.26 6.74 14.67
C GLU A 193 9.16 5.71 15.79
N ILE A 194 10.17 4.84 15.85
CA ILE A 194 10.34 3.86 16.91
C ILE A 194 11.50 4.34 17.75
N GLU A 195 11.20 4.79 18.96
CA GLU A 195 12.23 5.20 19.93
C GLU A 195 12.55 4.04 20.89
N GLN A 196 13.49 4.21 21.81
CA GLN A 196 13.84 3.15 22.77
C GLN A 196 12.70 2.78 23.71
N THR A 197 11.81 3.74 24.04
CA THR A 197 10.78 3.57 25.07
C THR A 197 9.36 3.77 24.56
N ASN A 198 9.18 4.25 23.33
CA ASN A 198 7.88 4.65 22.81
C ASN A 198 7.79 4.51 21.29
N PHE A 199 6.56 4.61 20.81
CA PHE A 199 6.24 4.65 19.39
C PHE A 199 5.52 5.96 19.08
N CYS A 200 6.05 6.73 18.14
CA CYS A 200 5.52 8.03 17.74
C CYS A 200 4.85 7.93 16.36
N VAL A 201 3.62 8.45 16.25
CA VAL A 201 2.89 8.54 14.97
C VAL A 201 2.66 10.01 14.65
N TYR A 202 3.01 10.42 13.43
CA TYR A 202 2.85 11.79 12.96
C TYR A 202 1.75 11.85 11.90
N GLU A 203 0.68 12.59 12.18
CA GLU A 203 -0.49 12.73 11.30
C GLU A 203 -0.55 14.12 10.67
N ASP A 204 -0.86 14.18 9.37
CA ASP A 204 -1.09 15.44 8.66
C ASP A 204 -2.46 16.01 9.02
N ILE A 205 -2.48 17.23 9.57
CA ILE A 205 -3.71 17.99 9.83
C ILE A 205 -4.01 19.04 8.75
N ARG A 206 -3.22 19.06 7.67
CA ARG A 206 -3.32 20.04 6.57
C ARG A 206 -3.28 21.48 7.06
N ASP A 207 -2.58 21.69 8.16
CA ASP A 207 -2.41 23.02 8.73
C ASP A 207 -1.44 23.81 7.80
N PRO A 208 -1.77 25.06 7.43
CA PRO A 208 -0.95 25.86 6.52
C PRO A 208 0.35 26.36 7.17
N MET A 209 0.43 26.36 8.52
CA MET A 209 1.69 26.47 9.22
C MET A 209 2.47 25.15 9.16
N GLY A 210 1.89 24.08 8.64
CA GLY A 210 2.41 22.72 8.56
C GLY A 210 2.72 22.13 9.92
N MET A 211 1.86 22.43 10.88
CA MET A 211 1.79 21.66 12.11
C MET A 211 1.32 20.23 11.81
N CYS A 212 1.74 19.29 12.63
CA CYS A 212 1.22 17.93 12.61
C CYS A 212 0.78 17.52 14.01
N ILE A 213 -0.02 16.47 14.09
CA ILE A 213 -0.31 15.80 15.36
C ILE A 213 0.75 14.72 15.56
N CYS A 214 1.46 14.78 16.69
CA CYS A 214 2.27 13.67 17.17
C CYS A 214 1.51 12.94 18.26
N ARG A 215 1.20 11.66 18.02
CA ARG A 215 0.67 10.75 19.03
C ARG A 215 1.79 9.88 19.53
N ARG A 216 1.98 9.86 20.85
CA ARG A 216 2.98 8.99 21.49
C ARG A 216 2.30 7.83 22.22
N PHE A 217 2.74 6.62 21.90
CA PHE A 217 2.26 5.38 22.50
C PHE A 217 3.34 4.79 23.42
N TYR A 218 2.97 4.56 24.69
CA TYR A 218 3.87 4.06 25.72
C TYR A 218 3.37 2.75 26.34
N PRO A 219 4.30 1.89 26.81
CA PRO A 219 3.96 0.75 27.65
C PRO A 219 3.64 1.22 29.07
N ILE A 220 2.36 1.31 29.43
CA ILE A 220 1.87 1.71 30.75
C ILE A 220 1.08 0.56 31.39
N ASN A 221 1.50 0.16 32.60
CA ASN A 221 0.82 -0.87 33.41
C ASN A 221 0.56 -2.20 32.65
N GLY A 222 1.50 -2.62 31.80
CA GLY A 222 1.38 -3.87 31.04
C GLY A 222 0.53 -3.79 29.76
N SER A 223 0.09 -2.59 29.36
CA SER A 223 -0.64 -2.32 28.13
C SER A 223 0.00 -1.16 27.35
N PHE A 224 -0.19 -1.10 26.03
CA PHE A 224 0.15 0.12 25.29
C PHE A 224 -1.01 1.10 25.31
N ARG A 225 -0.72 2.36 25.58
CA ARG A 225 -1.71 3.44 25.59
C ARG A 225 -1.14 4.67 24.92
N GLU A 226 -2.03 5.42 24.27
CA GLU A 226 -1.75 6.81 23.90
C GLU A 226 -1.65 7.62 25.20
N GLU A 227 -0.51 8.24 25.46
CA GLU A 227 -0.29 9.05 26.65
C GLU A 227 -0.52 10.53 26.38
N SER A 228 0.00 11.03 25.25
CA SER A 228 -0.16 12.41 24.84
C SER A 228 -0.41 12.53 23.34
N THR A 229 -1.27 13.49 23.02
CA THR A 229 -1.42 14.06 21.69
C THR A 229 -0.81 15.45 21.75
N GLU A 230 0.32 15.65 21.08
CA GLU A 230 1.00 16.94 21.02
C GLU A 230 0.85 17.54 19.62
N TYR A 231 0.47 18.83 19.57
CA TYR A 231 0.64 19.63 18.37
C TYR A 231 2.11 19.97 18.26
N THR A 232 2.79 19.33 17.31
CA THR A 232 4.21 19.59 17.08
C THR A 232 4.42 20.19 15.70
N SER A 233 5.40 21.07 15.61
CA SER A 233 5.88 21.54 14.32
C SER A 233 6.68 20.42 13.68
N TYR A 234 6.18 19.86 12.58
CA TYR A 234 6.89 18.84 11.85
C TYR A 234 7.22 19.32 10.44
N ILE A 235 8.49 19.67 10.24
CA ILE A 235 9.04 20.17 8.98
C ILE A 235 9.61 18.96 8.25
N PHE A 236 8.82 18.25 7.44
CA PHE A 236 9.34 17.07 6.74
C PHE A 236 8.89 16.86 5.30
N LYS A 237 7.99 17.67 4.77
CA LYS A 237 8.05 17.83 3.32
C LYS A 237 9.20 18.77 3.05
N GLU A 238 9.98 18.51 1.99
CA GLU A 238 10.68 19.58 1.28
C GLU A 238 9.62 20.62 0.99
N ARG A 239 9.48 21.57 1.91
CA ARG A 239 8.52 22.63 1.77
C ARG A 239 9.16 23.51 0.75
N THR A 240 8.44 23.69 -0.35
CA THR A 240 8.76 24.75 -1.28
C THR A 240 8.98 26.03 -0.46
N LEU A 241 9.92 26.86 -0.87
CA LEU A 241 10.19 28.12 -0.19
C LEU A 241 8.91 28.96 -0.02
N ALA A 242 7.95 28.79 -0.93
CA ALA A 242 6.60 29.32 -0.84
C ALA A 242 5.86 28.85 0.44
N ALA A 243 5.75 27.54 0.67
CA ALA A 243 5.12 26.98 1.87
C ALA A 243 5.83 27.40 3.17
N LEU A 244 7.17 27.48 3.17
CA LEU A 244 7.92 27.99 4.33
C LEU A 244 7.63 29.48 4.61
N SER A 245 7.53 30.29 3.55
CA SER A 245 7.24 31.72 3.65
C SER A 245 5.83 31.97 4.20
N GLU A 246 4.84 31.20 3.72
CA GLU A 246 3.48 31.22 4.23
C GLU A 246 3.43 30.78 5.70
N SER A 247 4.08 29.67 6.05
CA SER A 247 4.17 29.20 7.43
C SER A 247 4.79 30.24 8.36
N LEU A 248 5.87 30.92 7.94
CA LEU A 248 6.51 31.97 8.74
C LEU A 248 5.55 33.12 9.02
N LEU A 249 4.86 33.59 7.98
CA LEU A 249 3.93 34.70 8.11
C LEU A 249 2.77 34.33 9.04
N LEU A 250 2.12 33.19 8.82
CA LEU A 250 1.03 32.71 9.68
C LEU A 250 1.49 32.52 11.13
N SER A 251 2.72 32.06 11.35
CA SER A 251 3.31 31.94 12.70
C SER A 251 3.40 33.30 13.41
N VAL A 252 3.78 34.35 12.68
CA VAL A 252 3.80 35.72 13.20
C VAL A 252 2.37 36.21 13.49
N GLN A 253 1.41 35.93 12.61
CA GLN A 253 -0.01 36.28 12.80
C GLN A 253 -0.57 35.67 14.09
N HIS A 254 -0.30 34.38 14.30
CA HIS A 254 -0.80 33.60 15.44
C HIS A 254 0.05 33.75 16.71
N ARG A 255 1.08 34.61 16.70
CA ARG A 255 1.99 34.81 17.84
C ARG A 255 2.72 33.52 18.28
N ALA A 256 2.98 32.62 17.33
CA ALA A 256 3.71 31.36 17.56
C ALA A 256 5.23 31.58 17.47
N GLU A 257 5.81 32.22 18.50
CA GLU A 257 7.21 32.66 18.52
C GLU A 257 8.23 31.55 18.22
N SER A 258 8.18 30.45 18.97
CA SER A 258 9.13 29.34 18.83
C SER A 258 9.12 28.74 17.42
N TYR A 259 7.94 28.71 16.79
CA TYR A 259 7.78 28.18 15.45
C TYR A 259 8.20 29.17 14.36
N ALA A 260 7.86 30.46 14.50
CA ALA A 260 8.32 31.49 13.59
C ALA A 260 9.86 31.54 13.53
N LEU A 261 10.51 31.46 14.69
CA LEU A 261 11.97 31.46 14.79
C LEU A 261 12.61 30.17 14.25
N SER A 262 11.91 29.02 14.33
CA SER A 262 12.42 27.76 13.80
C SER A 262 12.49 27.72 12.27
N LEU A 263 11.67 28.53 11.60
CA LEU A 263 11.64 28.67 10.14
C LEU A 263 12.75 29.58 9.58
N LEU A 264 13.47 30.30 10.45
CA LEU A 264 14.61 31.13 10.06
C LEU A 264 15.92 30.33 10.02
N SER A 265 16.86 30.79 9.18
CA SER A 265 18.24 30.27 9.19
C SER A 265 18.87 30.45 10.57
N PRO A 266 19.85 29.60 10.97
CA PRO A 266 20.51 29.72 12.27
C PRO A 266 21.11 31.11 12.53
N SER A 267 21.65 31.76 11.49
CA SER A 267 22.17 33.14 11.58
C SER A 267 21.06 34.15 11.93
N LEU A 268 19.96 34.16 11.18
CA LEU A 268 18.85 35.09 11.41
C LEU A 268 18.12 34.82 12.74
N ARG A 269 18.00 33.55 13.13
CA ARG A 269 17.37 33.16 14.40
C ARG A 269 18.10 33.73 15.62
N ASN A 270 19.43 33.85 15.55
CA ASN A 270 20.24 34.36 16.66
C ASN A 270 20.29 35.90 16.69
N ASP A 271 20.08 36.55 15.55
CA ASP A 271 20.21 38.01 15.39
C ASP A 271 18.88 38.76 15.49
N ILE A 272 17.74 38.07 15.36
CA ILE A 272 16.40 38.68 15.31
C ILE A 272 15.52 38.10 16.40
N ASP A 273 14.92 38.98 17.20
CA ASP A 273 13.89 38.61 18.16
C ASP A 273 12.49 38.57 17.52
N PHE A 274 11.56 37.87 18.17
CA PHE A 274 10.21 37.74 17.64
C PHE A 274 9.47 39.08 17.55
N SER A 275 9.82 40.05 18.41
CA SER A 275 9.24 41.38 18.39
C SER A 275 9.60 42.15 17.12
N ALA A 276 10.85 42.05 16.65
CA ALA A 276 11.29 42.61 15.38
C ALA A 276 10.58 41.95 14.20
N LEU A 277 10.36 40.63 14.21
CA LEU A 277 9.56 39.95 13.17
C LEU A 277 8.13 40.49 13.11
N CYS A 278 7.47 40.64 14.27
CA CYS A 278 6.13 41.19 14.33
C CYS A 278 6.06 42.63 13.81
N SER A 279 7.05 43.46 14.16
CA SER A 279 7.14 44.84 13.69
C SER A 279 7.40 44.92 12.18
N PHE A 280 8.29 44.05 11.69
CA PHE A 280 8.66 43.98 10.28
C PHE A 280 7.47 43.60 9.38
N PHE A 281 6.74 42.54 9.76
CA PHE A 281 5.58 42.11 8.98
C PHE A 281 4.33 42.98 9.21
N GLY A 282 4.21 43.60 10.39
CA GLY A 282 3.03 44.36 10.79
C GLY A 282 1.82 43.46 11.10
N GLN A 283 0.66 44.06 11.32
CA GLN A 283 -0.60 43.34 11.45
C GLN A 283 -1.25 43.18 10.08
N PHE A 284 -1.61 41.95 9.72
CA PHE A 284 -2.21 41.63 8.43
C PHE A 284 -3.40 40.69 8.60
N ASP A 285 -4.35 40.80 7.66
CA ASP A 285 -5.61 40.07 7.69
C ASP A 285 -5.51 38.73 6.93
N ARG A 286 -5.02 38.79 5.69
CA ARG A 286 -4.89 37.61 4.82
C ARG A 286 -3.72 37.70 3.86
N ILE A 287 -3.24 36.53 3.48
CA ILE A 287 -2.32 36.33 2.35
C ILE A 287 -3.13 36.41 1.06
N ILE A 288 -2.71 37.24 0.13
CA ILE A 288 -3.39 37.45 -1.16
C ILE A 288 -2.86 36.49 -2.20
N ASP A 289 -1.54 36.34 -2.27
CA ASP A 289 -0.88 35.60 -3.34
C ASP A 289 0.48 35.07 -2.91
N LEU A 290 0.83 33.91 -3.46
CA LEU A 290 2.09 33.20 -3.21
C LEU A 290 2.62 32.65 -4.53
N PHE A 291 3.79 33.13 -4.95
CA PHE A 291 4.43 32.68 -6.19
C PHE A 291 5.86 32.21 -5.90
N SER A 292 6.20 31.00 -6.29
CA SER A 292 7.58 30.51 -6.31
C SER A 292 8.21 30.73 -7.70
N GLY A 293 9.48 31.12 -7.73
CA GLY A 293 10.31 31.12 -8.94
C GLY A 293 11.71 30.58 -8.62
N GLU A 294 12.54 30.40 -9.65
CA GLU A 294 13.88 29.80 -9.54
C GLU A 294 14.81 30.48 -8.52
N THR A 295 14.54 31.74 -8.16
CA THR A 295 15.42 32.56 -7.32
C THR A 295 14.75 33.06 -6.04
N GLY A 296 13.61 32.47 -5.65
CA GLY A 296 12.93 32.84 -4.41
C GLY A 296 11.41 32.62 -4.41
N ALA A 297 10.79 32.90 -3.27
CA ALA A 297 9.34 32.95 -3.11
C ALA A 297 8.89 34.38 -2.91
N HIS A 298 7.84 34.77 -3.62
CA HIS A 298 7.16 36.04 -3.45
C HIS A 298 5.87 35.83 -2.67
N LEU A 299 5.71 36.59 -1.60
CA LEU A 299 4.52 36.55 -0.77
C LEU A 299 3.91 37.95 -0.71
N ILE A 300 2.61 38.00 -1.01
CA ILE A 300 1.80 39.22 -1.05
C ILE A 300 0.70 39.12 0.01
N TYR A 301 0.59 40.12 0.90
CA TYR A 301 -0.44 40.13 1.95
C TYR A 301 -0.99 41.54 2.23
N LEU A 302 -2.17 41.59 2.86
CA LEU A 302 -2.92 42.82 3.15
C LEU A 302 -2.77 43.25 4.61
N LEU A 303 -2.36 44.50 4.87
CA LEU A 303 -2.27 45.05 6.23
C LEU A 303 -3.65 45.42 6.79
N TYR A 304 -3.84 45.21 8.10
CA TYR A 304 -5.13 45.37 8.80
C TYR A 304 -5.57 46.84 8.91
N GLU A 305 -4.66 47.75 9.28
CA GLU A 305 -5.00 49.17 9.45
C GLU A 305 -5.01 49.97 8.14
N GLU A 306 -4.55 49.35 7.05
CA GLU A 306 -4.39 49.97 5.75
C GLU A 306 -4.83 48.99 4.66
N GLU A 307 -6.14 48.66 4.56
CA GLU A 307 -6.74 47.76 3.53
C GLU A 307 -6.47 48.15 2.05
N LYS A 308 -5.59 49.13 1.82
CA LYS A 308 -5.08 49.59 0.51
C LYS A 308 -3.58 49.39 0.34
N VAL A 309 -2.85 48.92 1.36
CA VAL A 309 -1.40 48.73 1.32
C VAL A 309 -1.10 47.24 1.23
N ILE A 310 -0.58 46.88 0.06
CA ILE A 310 -0.11 45.54 -0.26
C ILE A 310 1.39 45.49 -0.02
N ARG A 311 1.86 44.58 0.83
CA ARG A 311 3.29 44.33 0.97
C ARG A 311 3.70 43.10 0.16
N ARG A 312 4.81 43.22 -0.58
CA ARG A 312 5.45 42.13 -1.31
C ARG A 312 6.80 41.84 -0.68
N PHE A 313 6.98 40.62 -0.20
CA PHE A 313 8.28 40.13 0.25
C PHE A 313 8.85 39.15 -0.75
N ARG A 314 10.18 39.11 -0.82
CA ARG A 314 10.91 38.09 -1.56
C ARG A 314 11.78 37.34 -0.57
N PHE A 315 11.45 36.09 -0.34
CA PHE A 315 12.27 35.16 0.41
C PHE A 315 13.25 34.49 -0.54
N ARG A 316 14.49 34.27 -0.10
CA ARG A 316 15.51 33.51 -0.82
C ARG A 316 15.83 32.27 0.00
N GLY A 317 15.81 31.10 -0.63
CA GLY A 317 16.33 29.88 -0.05
C GLY A 317 17.85 29.88 -0.23
N TYR A 318 18.58 29.37 0.76
CA TYR A 318 19.95 28.94 0.56
C TYR A 318 19.88 27.44 0.32
N ASP A 319 20.35 26.98 -0.85
CA ASP A 319 20.61 25.56 -1.05
C ASP A 319 21.75 25.18 -0.11
N MET A 320 21.48 24.30 0.85
CA MET A 320 22.53 23.60 1.57
C MET A 320 23.10 22.57 0.60
N ILE A 321 24.10 22.96 -0.18
CA ILE A 321 25.02 21.98 -0.75
C ILE A 321 25.86 21.53 0.44
N GLU A 322 25.64 20.29 0.90
CA GLU A 322 26.62 19.60 1.72
C GLU A 322 27.88 19.44 0.87
N ASP A 323 28.83 20.37 0.99
CA ASP A 323 30.22 20.08 0.64
C ASP A 323 30.70 19.04 1.66
N ILE A 324 30.64 17.78 1.25
CA ILE A 324 31.43 16.72 1.87
C ILE A 324 32.88 17.08 1.55
N ASP A 325 33.56 17.71 2.50
CA ASP A 325 35.01 17.76 2.50
C ASP A 325 35.51 16.31 2.62
N GLU A 326 35.99 15.75 1.52
CA GLU A 326 36.87 14.58 1.51
C GLU A 326 38.23 15.01 2.07
N ASP A 327 38.53 14.60 3.29
CA ASP A 327 39.91 14.38 3.77
C ASP A 327 40.25 12.89 3.74
#